data_AF-A0A8S3EMC0-F1
#
_entry.id   AF-A0A8S3EMC0-F1
#
_cell.length_a   1.000
_cell.length_b   1.000
_cell.length_c   1.000
_cell.angle_alpha   90.00
_cell.angle_beta   90.00
_cell.angle_gamma   90.00
#
_symmetry.space_group_name_H-M   'P 1'
#
loop_
_entity.id
_entity.type
_entity.pdbx_description
1 polymer ?
#
loop_
_entity_poly.entity_id
_entity_poly.type
_entity_poly.pdbx_seq_one_letter_code
_entity_poly.pdbx_strand_id
1 'polypeptide(L)'
;MPLASRSLARLINSKLRTNTLVGFQLKCFASTQTTDLKEVLRELIPKEQKRVAAFKAEHKDTPIGQVTVDMIYGGMRSIKGLVYDTSVLDANEGIRFRGKTIEECQAELPKAKGGEEPLPEGLFWLLATSQIPTQEQVDWVTREWNNRADIPQHVVTMLNNFPAQLHPMSQFSAAITVLNLNSKFAKAYSDNVPKSKYWEYIYEDSMDLIAKLPTIAAIIYRNLYRDGTAVGAID
;
A
#
# COMPACT_ATOMS: atom_id res chain seq x y z
N MET A 1 29.20 -74.82 49.32
CA MET A 1 28.40 -75.08 50.54
C MET A 1 29.12 -74.46 51.73
N PRO A 2 28.49 -73.83 52.74
CA PRO A 2 27.20 -73.11 52.85
C PRO A 2 27.43 -71.62 53.29
N LEU A 3 26.62 -70.66 52.83
CA LEU A 3 25.50 -69.96 53.51
C LEU A 3 25.80 -69.07 54.74
N ALA A 4 25.39 -67.80 54.55
CA ALA A 4 24.63 -66.93 55.47
C ALA A 4 25.36 -66.14 56.58
N SER A 5 25.24 -64.81 56.51
CA SER A 5 24.60 -64.01 57.56
C SER A 5 24.29 -62.58 57.08
N ARG A 6 23.15 -62.04 57.55
CA ARG A 6 22.45 -60.82 57.16
C ARG A 6 22.60 -59.71 58.23
N SER A 7 22.39 -58.46 57.77
CA SER A 7 21.91 -57.27 58.51
C SER A 7 22.96 -56.51 59.36
N LEU A 8 23.03 -55.18 59.41
CA LEU A 8 22.03 -54.09 59.54
C LEU A 8 22.61 -52.79 58.87
N ALA A 9 21.86 -52.06 58.03
CA ALA A 9 21.19 -50.76 58.33
C ALA A 9 22.10 -49.69 58.99
N ARG A 10 22.25 -48.43 58.55
CA ARG A 10 21.45 -47.50 57.73
C ARG A 10 22.38 -46.36 57.29
N LEU A 11 22.27 -45.93 56.04
CA LEU A 11 22.99 -44.80 55.43
C LEU A 11 21.94 -43.77 55.00
N ILE A 12 21.97 -42.53 55.53
CA ILE A 12 21.17 -41.41 55.02
C ILE A 12 22.02 -40.14 55.09
N ASN A 13 22.53 -39.71 53.94
CA ASN A 13 22.59 -38.29 53.54
C ASN A 13 23.00 -38.19 52.07
N SER A 14 22.02 -38.21 51.17
CA SER A 14 22.21 -37.85 49.76
C SER A 14 21.85 -36.39 49.55
N LYS A 15 22.87 -35.54 49.34
CA LYS A 15 22.69 -34.21 48.75
C LYS A 15 22.39 -34.39 47.26
N LEU A 16 21.18 -34.05 46.83
CA LEU A 16 20.82 -33.95 45.41
C LEU A 16 21.66 -32.85 44.75
N ARG A 17 22.39 -33.23 43.70
CA ARG A 17 22.97 -32.31 42.71
C ARG A 17 21.89 -31.92 41.70
N THR A 18 21.57 -30.65 41.62
CA THR A 18 20.78 -30.04 40.55
C THR A 18 21.68 -29.85 39.32
N ASN A 19 21.43 -30.62 38.26
CA ASN A 19 22.01 -30.39 36.93
C ASN A 19 21.32 -29.20 36.27
N THR A 20 22.07 -28.15 35.97
CA THR A 20 21.61 -27.00 35.19
C THR A 20 21.66 -27.37 33.71
N LEU A 21 20.49 -27.51 33.08
CA LEU A 21 20.35 -27.64 31.63
C LEU A 21 20.54 -26.25 31.00
N VAL A 22 21.62 -26.08 30.24
CA VAL A 22 21.84 -24.92 29.38
C VAL A 22 20.91 -25.06 28.17
N GLY A 23 19.78 -24.37 28.20
CA GLY A 23 18.89 -24.23 27.06
C GLY A 23 19.51 -23.32 26.00
N PHE A 24 19.93 -23.91 24.88
CA PHE A 24 20.24 -23.18 23.65
C PHE A 24 18.92 -22.62 23.09
N GLN A 25 18.63 -21.35 23.34
CA GLN A 25 17.54 -20.65 22.66
C GLN A 25 17.94 -20.45 21.19
N LEU A 26 17.32 -21.22 20.30
CA LEU A 26 17.20 -20.81 18.89
C LEU A 26 16.43 -19.48 18.89
N LYS A 27 17.16 -18.38 18.67
CA LYS A 27 16.54 -17.13 18.21
C LYS A 27 16.04 -17.39 16.79
N CYS A 28 14.77 -17.75 16.65
CA CYS A 28 14.06 -17.58 15.40
C CYS A 28 14.14 -16.10 15.02
N PHE A 29 14.92 -15.77 14.01
CA PHE A 29 14.80 -14.50 13.29
C PHE A 29 13.47 -14.55 12.53
N ALA A 30 12.37 -14.26 13.24
CA ALA A 30 11.17 -13.82 12.56
C ALA A 30 11.50 -12.47 11.94
N SER A 31 11.56 -12.38 10.61
CA SER A 31 11.53 -11.09 9.94
C SER A 31 10.26 -10.40 10.44
N THR A 32 10.41 -9.33 11.22
CA THR A 32 9.29 -8.53 11.67
C THR A 32 8.77 -7.81 10.43
N GLN A 33 7.85 -8.44 9.68
CA GLN A 33 7.17 -7.77 8.58
C GLN A 33 6.39 -6.63 9.21
N THR A 34 6.87 -5.41 9.01
CA THR A 34 6.18 -4.22 9.47
C THR A 34 4.84 -4.10 8.73
N THR A 35 3.80 -3.71 9.45
CA THR A 35 2.48 -3.43 8.88
C THR A 35 2.37 -2.00 8.34
N ASP A 36 3.32 -1.13 8.69
CA ASP A 36 3.38 0.25 8.19
C ASP A 36 3.91 0.30 6.76
N LEU A 37 3.01 0.64 5.83
CA LEU A 37 3.31 0.75 4.40
C LEU A 37 4.43 1.76 4.11
N LYS A 38 4.52 2.85 4.85
CA LYS A 38 5.53 3.89 4.61
C LYS A 38 6.93 3.38 4.95
N GLU A 39 7.06 2.60 6.02
CA GLU A 39 8.32 1.97 6.39
C GLU A 39 8.72 0.88 5.39
N VAL A 40 7.77 0.06 4.90
CA VAL A 40 8.05 -0.88 3.80
C VAL A 40 8.58 -0.15 2.57
N LEU A 41 7.94 0.95 2.16
CA LEU A 41 8.39 1.76 1.03
C LEU A 41 9.78 2.36 1.27
N ARG A 42 10.08 2.82 2.48
CA ARG A 42 11.39 3.35 2.87
C ARG A 42 12.52 2.33 2.65
N GLU A 43 12.25 1.05 2.90
CA GLU A 43 13.20 -0.04 2.65
C GLU A 43 13.34 -0.42 1.17
N LEU A 44 12.26 -0.33 0.39
CA LEU A 44 12.23 -0.74 -1.01
C LEU A 44 12.78 0.32 -1.97
N ILE A 45 12.50 1.60 -1.73
CA ILE A 45 12.87 2.70 -2.62
C ILE A 45 14.39 2.74 -2.92
N PRO A 46 15.30 2.61 -1.94
CA PRO A 46 16.74 2.61 -2.23
C PRO A 46 17.19 1.43 -3.10
N LYS A 47 16.52 0.28 -3.03
CA LYS A 47 16.81 -0.90 -3.86
C LYS A 47 16.42 -0.63 -5.31
N GLU A 48 15.23 -0.08 -5.53
CA GLU A 48 14.74 0.30 -6.86
C GLU A 48 15.56 1.44 -7.48
N GLN A 49 15.95 2.45 -6.69
CA GLN A 49 16.84 3.51 -7.17
C GLN A 49 18.17 2.95 -7.68
N LYS A 50 18.78 2.00 -6.96
CA LYS A 50 20.01 1.34 -7.39
C LYS A 50 19.80 0.51 -8.65
N ARG A 51 18.69 -0.25 -8.74
CA ARG A 51 18.33 -1.05 -9.91
C ARG A 51 18.19 -0.16 -11.16
N VAL A 52 17.43 0.93 -11.06
CA VAL A 52 17.22 1.86 -12.18
C VAL A 52 18.53 2.58 -12.56
N ALA A 53 19.35 2.98 -11.58
CA ALA A 53 20.65 3.59 -11.86
C ALA A 53 21.59 2.64 -12.61
N ALA A 54 21.66 1.36 -12.18
CA ALA A 54 22.45 0.34 -12.86
C ALA A 54 21.93 0.06 -14.28
N PHE A 55 20.62 -0.16 -14.44
CA PHE A 55 19.99 -0.39 -15.74
C PHE A 55 20.23 0.77 -16.71
N LYS A 56 20.09 2.02 -16.24
CA LYS A 56 20.38 3.20 -17.05
C LYS A 56 21.86 3.29 -17.43
N ALA A 57 22.77 2.96 -16.52
CA ALA A 57 24.21 2.98 -16.82
C ALA A 57 24.58 1.96 -17.91
N GLU A 58 23.97 0.78 -17.87
CA GLU A 58 24.19 -0.31 -18.84
C GLU A 58 23.54 -0.03 -20.21
N HIS A 59 22.33 0.52 -20.23
CA HIS A 59 21.51 0.61 -21.44
C HIS A 59 21.23 2.04 -21.95
N LYS A 60 21.95 3.07 -21.47
CA LYS A 60 21.68 4.49 -21.82
C LYS A 60 21.58 4.77 -23.33
N ASP A 61 22.34 4.06 -24.15
CA ASP A 61 22.41 4.26 -25.61
C ASP A 61 21.64 3.17 -26.39
N THR A 62 20.89 2.30 -25.70
CA THR A 62 20.15 1.22 -26.36
C THR A 62 18.91 1.77 -27.08
N PRO A 63 18.76 1.57 -28.40
CA PRO A 63 17.57 2.03 -29.12
C PRO A 63 16.33 1.20 -28.74
N ILE A 64 15.23 1.87 -28.37
CA ILE A 64 13.97 1.23 -27.91
C ILE A 64 12.84 1.23 -28.95
N GLY A 65 13.02 1.95 -30.06
CA GLY A 65 12.08 2.07 -31.17
C GLY A 65 12.49 3.18 -32.15
N GLN A 66 11.89 3.18 -33.35
CA GLN A 66 12.01 4.26 -34.32
C GLN A 66 10.84 5.23 -34.20
N VAL A 67 11.08 6.52 -34.41
CA VAL A 67 10.04 7.55 -34.48
C VAL A 67 9.86 7.99 -35.93
N THR A 68 8.62 8.00 -36.41
CA THR A 68 8.25 8.48 -37.76
C THR A 68 7.40 9.75 -37.66
N VAL A 69 7.27 10.47 -38.78
CA VAL A 69 6.42 11.68 -38.86
C VAL A 69 4.96 11.38 -38.53
N ASP A 70 4.45 10.23 -39.01
CA ASP A 70 3.07 9.80 -38.74
C ASP A 70 2.81 9.58 -37.24
N MET A 71 3.76 8.99 -36.52
CA MET A 71 3.63 8.80 -35.07
C MET A 71 3.54 10.13 -34.30
N ILE A 72 4.18 11.20 -34.80
CA ILE A 72 4.12 12.54 -34.18
C ILE A 72 2.74 13.15 -34.41
N TYR A 73 2.25 13.18 -35.65
CA TYR A 73 0.92 13.72 -35.96
C TYR A 73 -0.22 12.85 -35.43
N GLY A 74 0.01 11.55 -35.26
CA GLY A 74 -0.91 10.59 -34.67
C GLY A 74 -0.95 10.56 -33.14
N GLY A 75 -0.30 11.52 -32.47
CA GLY A 75 -0.34 11.66 -31.02
C GLY A 75 0.48 10.61 -30.27
N MET A 76 1.74 10.40 -30.66
CA MET A 76 2.67 9.44 -30.06
C MET A 76 2.23 7.96 -30.15
N ARG A 77 1.35 7.64 -31.11
CA ARG A 77 0.91 6.25 -31.33
C ARG A 77 2.12 5.34 -31.51
N SER A 78 2.17 4.27 -30.74
CA SER A 78 3.23 3.25 -30.75
C SER A 78 4.63 3.73 -30.32
N ILE A 79 4.78 4.99 -29.86
CA ILE A 79 6.05 5.47 -29.29
C ILE A 79 6.13 5.06 -27.83
N LYS A 80 7.21 4.35 -27.46
CA LYS A 80 7.54 4.07 -26.05
C LYS A 80 8.10 5.34 -25.39
N GLY A 81 7.22 6.17 -24.83
CA GLY A 81 7.55 7.52 -24.36
C GLY A 81 7.67 7.71 -22.84
N LEU A 82 7.19 6.76 -22.04
CA LEU A 82 7.22 6.87 -20.57
C LEU A 82 7.50 5.53 -19.88
N VAL A 83 7.98 5.62 -18.64
CA VAL A 83 8.14 4.49 -17.72
C VAL A 83 6.99 4.52 -16.72
N TYR A 84 6.28 3.40 -16.58
CA TYR A 84 5.16 3.23 -15.66
C TYR A 84 5.22 1.83 -15.04
N ASP A 85 5.53 1.74 -13.75
CA ASP A 85 5.96 0.47 -13.15
C ASP A 85 4.83 -0.37 -12.53
N THR A 86 3.65 0.21 -12.29
CA THR A 86 2.61 -0.46 -11.49
C THR A 86 1.87 -1.55 -12.26
N SER A 87 1.71 -1.39 -13.57
CA SER A 87 0.98 -2.34 -14.40
C SER A 87 1.49 -2.37 -15.85
N VAL A 88 1.32 -3.52 -16.50
CA VAL A 88 1.70 -3.75 -17.90
C VAL A 88 0.61 -4.57 -18.57
N LEU A 89 0.25 -4.21 -19.80
CA LEU A 89 -0.71 -4.97 -20.61
C LEU A 89 0.02 -6.11 -21.35
N ASP A 90 -0.32 -7.35 -21.00
CA ASP A 90 0.05 -8.55 -21.74
C ASP A 90 -0.91 -8.75 -22.93
N ALA A 91 -0.38 -9.14 -24.08
CA ALA A 91 -1.16 -9.31 -25.30
C ALA A 91 -2.13 -10.50 -25.24
N ASN A 92 -1.83 -11.52 -24.42
CA ASN A 92 -2.63 -12.74 -24.31
C ASN A 92 -3.44 -12.79 -23.01
N GLU A 93 -2.84 -12.36 -21.90
CA GLU A 93 -3.44 -12.49 -20.56
C GLU A 93 -4.07 -11.19 -20.05
N GLY A 94 -3.99 -10.11 -20.82
CA GLY A 94 -4.56 -8.82 -20.43
C GLY A 94 -3.70 -8.08 -19.40
N ILE A 95 -4.33 -7.23 -18.59
CA ILE A 95 -3.61 -6.33 -17.68
C ILE A 95 -2.99 -7.12 -16.53
N ARG A 96 -1.71 -6.85 -16.23
CA ARG A 96 -1.02 -7.37 -15.06
C ARG A 96 -0.72 -6.28 -14.05
N PHE A 97 -0.97 -6.54 -12.78
CA PHE A 97 -0.62 -5.67 -11.65
C PHE A 97 0.65 -6.19 -10.99
N ARG A 98 1.76 -5.46 -11.15
CA ARG A 98 3.10 -5.91 -10.68
C ARG A 98 3.45 -7.35 -11.09
N GLY A 99 3.07 -7.73 -12.31
CA GLY A 99 3.32 -9.07 -12.87
C GLY A 99 2.20 -10.09 -12.67
N LYS A 100 1.19 -9.78 -11.85
CA LYS A 100 0.08 -10.70 -11.56
C LYS A 100 -1.13 -10.47 -12.44
N THR A 101 -1.78 -11.53 -12.93
CA THR A 101 -3.06 -11.43 -13.66
C THR A 101 -4.20 -11.07 -12.71
N ILE A 102 -5.37 -10.75 -13.27
CA ILE A 102 -6.58 -10.47 -12.46
C ILE A 102 -6.97 -11.71 -11.65
N GLU A 103 -6.90 -12.90 -12.24
CA GLU A 103 -7.24 -14.16 -11.59
C GLU A 103 -6.30 -14.47 -10.43
N GLU A 104 -4.99 -14.24 -10.62
CA GLU A 104 -3.99 -14.37 -9.55
C GLU A 104 -4.25 -13.37 -8.43
N CYS A 105 -4.61 -12.12 -8.76
CA CYS A 105 -5.00 -11.13 -7.77
C CYS A 105 -6.26 -11.55 -6.99
N GLN A 106 -7.29 -12.09 -7.65
CA GLN A 106 -8.50 -12.57 -6.98
C GLN A 106 -8.25 -13.79 -6.07
N ALA A 107 -7.27 -14.61 -6.41
CA ALA A 107 -6.88 -15.78 -5.63
C ALA A 107 -6.00 -15.42 -4.42
N GLU A 108 -5.04 -14.50 -4.59
CA GLU A 108 -4.01 -14.23 -3.58
C GLU A 108 -4.28 -13.01 -2.70
N LEU A 109 -5.04 -12.01 -3.17
CA LEU A 109 -5.28 -10.81 -2.39
C LEU A 109 -6.26 -11.08 -1.23
N PRO A 110 -6.03 -10.48 -0.05
CA PRO A 110 -6.95 -10.61 1.07
C PRO A 110 -8.36 -10.10 0.76
N LYS A 111 -9.34 -10.72 1.41
CA LYS A 111 -10.78 -10.49 1.18
C LYS A 111 -11.44 -10.02 2.46
N ALA A 112 -12.58 -9.34 2.33
CA ALA A 112 -13.39 -8.99 3.49
C ALA A 112 -13.88 -10.26 4.22
N LYS A 113 -14.13 -10.15 5.53
CA LYS A 113 -14.69 -11.25 6.31
C LYS A 113 -16.06 -11.65 5.75
N GLY A 114 -16.16 -12.87 5.22
CA GLY A 114 -17.38 -13.38 4.57
C GLY A 114 -17.60 -12.86 3.15
N GLY A 115 -16.66 -12.13 2.58
CA GLY A 115 -16.65 -11.69 1.18
C GLY A 115 -15.81 -12.61 0.31
N GLU A 116 -16.13 -12.63 -0.98
CA GLU A 116 -15.42 -13.45 -1.99
C GLU A 116 -14.51 -12.62 -2.91
N GLU A 117 -14.65 -11.30 -2.88
CA GLU A 117 -13.89 -10.36 -3.73
C GLU A 117 -12.66 -9.78 -3.00
N PRO A 118 -11.57 -9.51 -3.73
CA PRO A 118 -10.35 -8.94 -3.16
C PRO A 118 -10.55 -7.49 -2.73
N LEU A 119 -9.91 -7.11 -1.62
CA LEU A 119 -9.99 -5.76 -1.08
C LEU A 119 -9.13 -4.76 -1.90
N PRO A 120 -9.65 -3.58 -2.27
CA PRO A 120 -8.89 -2.54 -2.97
C PRO A 120 -7.63 -2.09 -2.22
N GLU A 121 -7.66 -2.09 -0.90
CA GLU A 121 -6.51 -1.85 -0.02
C GLU A 121 -5.36 -2.81 -0.31
N GLY A 122 -5.69 -4.09 -0.53
CA GLY A 122 -4.71 -5.11 -0.86
C GLY A 122 -4.10 -4.89 -2.23
N LEU A 123 -4.92 -4.49 -3.21
CA LEU A 123 -4.45 -4.10 -4.53
C LEU A 123 -3.53 -2.87 -4.45
N PHE A 124 -3.91 -1.84 -3.68
CA PHE A 124 -3.07 -0.66 -3.49
C PHE A 124 -1.70 -1.00 -2.90
N TRP A 125 -1.66 -1.87 -1.88
CA TRP A 125 -0.42 -2.38 -1.32
C TRP A 125 0.44 -3.09 -2.36
N LEU A 126 -0.16 -3.99 -3.16
CA LEU A 126 0.53 -4.67 -4.25
C LEU A 126 1.13 -3.65 -5.23
N LEU A 127 0.36 -2.66 -5.69
CA LEU A 127 0.84 -1.65 -6.62
C LEU A 127 2.00 -0.81 -6.03
N ALA A 128 1.94 -0.49 -4.74
CA ALA A 128 2.96 0.31 -4.06
C ALA A 128 4.25 -0.49 -3.80
N THR A 129 4.15 -1.77 -3.40
CA THR A 129 5.29 -2.54 -2.87
C THR A 129 5.76 -3.67 -3.78
N SER A 130 4.98 -4.05 -4.79
CA SER A 130 5.15 -5.28 -5.59
C SER A 130 5.08 -6.58 -4.78
N GLN A 131 4.46 -6.55 -3.60
CA GLN A 131 4.31 -7.70 -2.69
C GLN A 131 2.83 -7.95 -2.40
N ILE A 132 2.44 -9.21 -2.25
CA ILE A 132 1.09 -9.55 -1.76
C ILE A 132 1.02 -9.22 -0.27
N PRO A 133 0.07 -8.39 0.17
CA PRO A 133 -0.08 -8.06 1.58
C PRO A 133 -0.66 -9.22 2.38
N THR A 134 -0.31 -9.26 3.66
CA THR A 134 -1.04 -10.06 4.65
C THR A 134 -2.37 -9.41 5.01
N GLN A 135 -3.29 -10.16 5.65
CA GLN A 135 -4.54 -9.61 6.16
C GLN A 135 -4.28 -8.45 7.15
N GLU A 136 -3.27 -8.58 8.02
CA GLU A 136 -2.93 -7.54 9.00
C GLU A 136 -2.46 -6.23 8.35
N GLN A 137 -1.74 -6.32 7.23
CA GLN A 137 -1.33 -5.17 6.43
C GLN A 137 -2.51 -4.52 5.73
N VAL A 138 -3.44 -5.31 5.19
CA VAL A 138 -4.69 -4.79 4.61
C VAL A 138 -5.53 -4.07 5.67
N ASP A 139 -5.74 -4.70 6.83
CA ASP A 139 -6.49 -4.09 7.92
C ASP A 139 -5.82 -2.80 8.43
N TRP A 140 -4.49 -2.71 8.37
CA TRP A 140 -3.76 -1.49 8.67
C TRP A 140 -4.06 -0.38 7.66
N VAL A 141 -4.05 -0.69 6.35
CA VAL A 141 -4.40 0.29 5.30
C VAL A 141 -5.84 0.76 5.45
N THR A 142 -6.79 -0.15 5.70
CA THR A 142 -8.20 0.18 5.94
C THR A 142 -8.34 1.17 7.10
N ARG A 143 -7.69 0.89 8.25
CA ARG A 143 -7.71 1.81 9.40
C ARG A 143 -7.11 3.18 9.06
N GLU A 144 -5.99 3.20 8.32
CA GLU A 144 -5.35 4.45 7.92
C GLU A 144 -6.25 5.28 6.99
N TRP A 145 -6.95 4.66 6.04
CA TRP A 145 -7.88 5.38 5.19
C TRP A 145 -9.08 5.91 5.96
N ASN A 146 -9.67 5.11 6.86
CA ASN A 146 -10.80 5.57 7.67
C ASN A 146 -10.40 6.77 8.55
N ASN A 147 -9.20 6.74 9.14
CA ASN A 147 -8.66 7.86 9.92
C ASN A 147 -8.38 9.14 9.10
N ARG A 148 -8.24 9.03 7.78
CA ARG A 148 -7.85 10.13 6.87
C ARG A 148 -9.01 10.64 6.01
N ALA A 149 -10.17 9.98 6.06
CA ALA A 149 -11.30 10.21 5.17
C ALA A 149 -12.10 11.49 5.48
N ASP A 150 -11.80 12.16 6.60
CA ASP A 150 -12.40 13.45 6.96
C ASP A 150 -12.12 14.53 5.91
N ILE A 151 -13.19 15.16 5.44
CA ILE A 151 -13.14 16.25 4.47
C ILE A 151 -13.38 17.61 5.14
N PRO A 152 -12.61 18.67 4.77
CA PRO A 152 -12.81 19.99 5.35
C PRO A 152 -14.20 20.56 5.04
N GLN A 153 -14.76 21.29 6.02
CA GLN A 153 -16.10 21.86 5.91
C GLN A 153 -16.30 22.75 4.68
N HIS A 154 -15.28 23.50 4.26
CA HIS A 154 -15.36 24.35 3.08
C HIS A 154 -15.60 23.57 1.78
N VAL A 155 -15.08 22.33 1.68
CA VAL A 155 -15.30 21.45 0.52
C VAL A 155 -16.73 20.93 0.53
N VAL A 156 -17.24 20.54 1.70
CA VAL A 156 -18.64 20.10 1.87
C VAL A 156 -19.60 21.22 1.46
N THR A 157 -19.37 22.44 1.96
CA THR A 157 -20.19 23.61 1.62
C THR A 157 -20.14 23.91 0.12
N MET A 158 -18.97 23.82 -0.52
CA MET A 158 -18.85 23.99 -1.96
C MET A 158 -19.67 22.94 -2.73
N LEU A 159 -19.53 21.66 -2.37
CA LEU A 159 -20.24 20.56 -3.02
C LEU A 159 -21.77 20.69 -2.92
N ASN A 160 -22.26 21.14 -1.76
CA ASN A 160 -23.70 21.34 -1.55
C ASN A 160 -24.26 22.57 -2.28
N ASN A 161 -23.40 23.49 -2.70
CA ASN A 161 -23.80 24.71 -3.42
C ASN A 161 -23.65 24.58 -4.94
N PHE A 162 -23.17 23.45 -5.46
CA PHE A 162 -23.10 23.26 -6.91
C PHE A 162 -24.51 23.18 -7.54
N PRO A 163 -24.72 23.78 -8.72
CA PRO A 163 -25.99 23.67 -9.42
C PRO A 163 -26.19 22.23 -9.93
N ALA A 164 -27.42 21.73 -9.88
CA ALA A 164 -27.75 20.35 -10.27
C ALA A 164 -27.41 20.03 -11.75
N GLN A 165 -27.29 21.04 -12.61
CA GLN A 165 -26.91 20.89 -14.02
C GLN A 165 -25.40 20.67 -14.20
N LEU A 166 -24.58 20.94 -13.18
CA LEU A 166 -23.13 20.75 -13.28
C LEU A 166 -22.80 19.26 -13.28
N HIS A 167 -22.10 18.82 -14.33
CA HIS A 167 -21.74 17.42 -14.52
C HIS A 167 -20.97 16.85 -13.30
N PRO A 168 -21.27 15.63 -12.83
CA PRO A 168 -20.66 15.06 -11.62
C PRO A 168 -19.13 15.03 -11.66
N MET A 169 -18.53 14.75 -12.82
CA MET A 169 -17.07 14.79 -12.97
C MET A 169 -16.48 16.19 -12.81
N SER A 170 -17.21 17.24 -13.19
CA SER A 170 -16.78 18.63 -12.98
C SER A 170 -16.83 19.00 -11.50
N GLN A 171 -17.88 18.56 -10.78
CA GLN A 171 -17.97 18.72 -9.32
C GLN A 171 -16.81 17.98 -8.62
N PHE A 172 -16.54 16.74 -9.05
CA PHE A 172 -15.48 15.90 -8.48
C PHE A 172 -14.09 16.50 -8.70
N SER A 173 -13.78 16.93 -9.93
CA SER A 173 -12.50 17.57 -10.26
C SER A 173 -12.30 18.91 -9.52
N ALA A 174 -13.35 19.73 -9.41
CA ALA A 174 -13.31 20.97 -8.64
C ALA A 174 -13.06 20.70 -7.14
N ALA A 175 -13.74 19.71 -6.55
CA ALA A 175 -13.53 19.31 -5.16
C ALA A 175 -12.10 18.83 -4.88
N ILE A 176 -11.55 17.98 -5.76
CA ILE A 176 -10.15 17.52 -5.65
C ILE A 176 -9.17 18.70 -5.76
N THR A 177 -9.44 19.65 -6.65
CA THR A 177 -8.60 20.84 -6.82
C THR A 177 -8.56 21.67 -5.54
N VAL A 178 -9.71 21.89 -4.89
CA VAL A 178 -9.80 22.69 -3.65
C VAL A 178 -9.18 21.99 -2.44
N LEU A 179 -9.17 20.65 -2.42
CA LEU A 179 -8.47 19.89 -1.37
C LEU A 179 -6.95 20.17 -1.31
N ASN A 180 -6.36 20.75 -2.36
CA ASN A 180 -4.94 21.08 -2.38
C ASN A 180 -4.53 22.08 -1.29
N LEU A 181 -5.47 22.84 -0.71
CA LEU A 181 -5.19 23.83 0.35
C LEU A 181 -4.46 23.21 1.53
N ASN A 182 -4.73 21.94 1.81
CA ASN A 182 -4.13 21.18 2.92
C ASN A 182 -3.02 20.21 2.45
N SER A 183 -2.49 20.38 1.23
CA SER A 183 -1.41 19.52 0.71
C SER A 183 -0.14 19.66 1.55
N LYS A 184 0.29 18.54 2.13
CA LYS A 184 1.52 18.43 2.91
C LYS A 184 2.73 18.58 2.00
N PHE A 185 2.68 18.04 0.78
CA PHE A 185 3.76 18.19 -0.19
C PHE A 185 3.94 19.63 -0.66
N ALA A 186 2.85 20.35 -0.98
CA ALA A 186 2.94 21.75 -1.42
C ALA A 186 3.62 22.64 -0.36
N LYS A 187 3.25 22.43 0.91
CA LYS A 187 3.89 23.11 2.05
C LYS A 187 5.37 22.71 2.19
N ALA A 188 5.66 21.42 2.25
CA ALA A 188 7.02 20.90 2.41
C ALA A 188 7.97 21.33 1.27
N TYR A 189 7.46 21.41 0.04
CA TYR A 189 8.22 21.89 -1.10
C TYR A 189 8.57 23.39 -0.96
N SER A 190 7.61 24.20 -0.50
CA SER A 190 7.83 25.63 -0.20
C SER A 190 8.85 25.83 0.93
N ASP A 191 8.89 24.89 1.88
CA ASP A 191 9.87 24.85 2.97
C ASP A 191 11.25 24.29 2.53
N ASN A 192 11.49 24.10 1.22
CA ASN A 192 12.75 23.64 0.63
C ASN A 192 13.24 22.26 1.12
N VAL A 193 12.30 21.32 1.33
CA VAL A 193 12.65 19.93 1.65
C VAL A 193 13.55 19.32 0.55
N PRO A 194 14.55 18.48 0.90
CA PRO A 194 15.43 17.85 -0.09
C PRO A 194 14.65 16.91 -1.02
N LYS A 195 15.05 16.86 -2.30
CA LYS A 195 14.43 16.03 -3.34
C LYS A 195 14.31 14.55 -2.96
N SER A 196 15.27 14.00 -2.22
CA SER A 196 15.25 12.60 -1.76
C SER A 196 14.07 12.28 -0.84
N LYS A 197 13.45 13.29 -0.21
CA LYS A 197 12.32 13.14 0.71
C LYS A 197 10.96 13.49 0.09
N TYR A 198 10.89 13.92 -1.18
CA TYR A 198 9.63 14.29 -1.81
C TYR A 198 8.58 13.17 -1.75
N TRP A 199 9.00 11.93 -1.95
CA TRP A 199 8.11 10.77 -1.90
C TRP A 199 7.42 10.61 -0.54
N GLU A 200 8.05 11.02 0.56
CA GLU A 200 7.49 10.87 1.91
C GLU A 200 6.23 11.73 2.09
N TYR A 201 6.19 12.90 1.46
CA TYR A 201 5.06 13.84 1.52
C TYR A 201 4.03 13.55 0.42
N ILE A 202 4.48 13.12 -0.76
CA ILE A 202 3.59 12.63 -1.82
C ILE A 202 2.81 11.40 -1.34
N TYR A 203 3.46 10.51 -0.59
CA TYR A 203 2.80 9.38 0.05
C TYR A 203 1.66 9.85 0.98
N GLU A 204 1.93 10.82 1.84
CA GLU A 204 0.90 11.35 2.76
C GLU A 204 -0.27 11.96 2.01
N ASP A 205 -0.01 12.80 1.01
CA ASP A 205 -1.07 13.44 0.23
C ASP A 205 -1.85 12.41 -0.61
N SER A 206 -1.19 11.36 -1.11
CA SER A 206 -1.86 10.29 -1.87
C SER A 206 -2.76 9.44 -0.97
N MET A 207 -2.29 9.08 0.23
CA MET A 207 -3.11 8.36 1.23
C MET A 207 -4.31 9.20 1.66
N ASP A 208 -4.09 10.48 1.96
CA ASP A 208 -5.16 11.41 2.35
C ASP A 208 -6.16 11.62 1.20
N LEU A 209 -5.69 11.71 -0.04
CA LEU A 209 -6.56 11.88 -1.20
C LEU A 209 -7.44 10.65 -1.41
N ILE A 210 -6.84 9.45 -1.50
CA ILE A 210 -7.56 8.19 -1.72
C ILE A 210 -8.64 8.00 -0.65
N ALA A 211 -8.32 8.25 0.62
CA ALA A 211 -9.26 8.17 1.73
C ALA A 211 -10.47 9.10 1.58
N LYS A 212 -10.29 10.29 1.00
CA LYS A 212 -11.35 11.30 0.85
C LYS A 212 -12.20 11.13 -0.41
N LEU A 213 -11.71 10.40 -1.43
CA LEU A 213 -12.42 10.24 -2.71
C LEU A 213 -13.84 9.65 -2.55
N PRO A 214 -14.06 8.57 -1.75
CA PRO A 214 -15.38 7.98 -1.60
C PRO A 214 -16.38 8.96 -0.97
N THR A 215 -15.96 9.71 0.06
CA THR A 215 -16.81 10.69 0.75
C THR A 215 -17.25 11.80 -0.22
N ILE A 216 -16.34 12.33 -1.03
CA ILE A 216 -16.67 13.35 -2.05
C ILE A 216 -17.62 12.77 -3.09
N ALA A 217 -17.32 11.59 -3.63
CA ALA A 217 -18.15 10.93 -4.62
C ALA A 217 -19.56 10.65 -4.10
N ALA A 218 -19.68 10.22 -2.84
CA ALA A 218 -20.95 9.97 -2.17
C ALA A 218 -21.78 11.25 -2.00
N ILE A 219 -21.16 12.38 -1.61
CA ILE A 219 -21.84 13.68 -1.52
C ILE A 219 -22.38 14.09 -2.89
N ILE A 220 -21.55 14.03 -3.94
CA ILE A 220 -21.96 14.37 -5.31
C ILE A 220 -23.14 13.51 -5.74
N TYR A 221 -23.03 12.18 -5.55
CA TYR A 221 -24.10 11.25 -5.90
C TYR A 221 -25.41 11.57 -5.16
N ARG A 222 -25.34 11.87 -3.86
CA ARG A 222 -26.53 12.18 -3.08
C ARG A 222 -27.15 13.53 -3.42
N ASN A 223 -26.33 14.55 -3.68
CA ASN A 223 -26.80 15.87 -4.10
C ASN A 223 -27.54 15.81 -5.44
N LEU A 224 -27.07 14.97 -6.38
CA LEU A 224 -27.69 14.84 -7.70
C LEU A 224 -28.88 13.88 -7.75
N TYR A 225 -28.86 12.79 -6.97
CA TYR A 225 -29.78 11.66 -7.18
C TYR A 225 -30.54 11.20 -5.93
N ARG A 226 -30.29 11.81 -4.75
CA ARG A 226 -30.88 11.41 -3.45
C ARG A 226 -31.19 12.63 -2.57
N ASP A 227 -31.71 13.69 -3.17
CA ASP A 227 -32.23 14.89 -2.50
C ASP A 227 -31.26 15.56 -1.51
N GLY A 228 -29.95 15.43 -1.72
CA GLY A 228 -28.94 16.02 -0.83
C GLY A 228 -28.91 15.42 0.58
N THR A 229 -29.39 14.19 0.75
CA THR A 229 -29.35 13.49 2.05
C THR A 229 -27.92 13.37 2.59
N ALA A 230 -27.73 13.55 3.90
CA ALA A 230 -26.41 13.54 4.52
C ALA A 230 -25.69 12.17 4.36
N VAL A 231 -24.44 12.19 3.91
CA VAL A 231 -23.57 11.00 3.89
C VAL A 231 -23.35 10.54 5.35
N GLY A 232 -23.44 9.23 5.58
CA GLY A 232 -23.28 8.63 6.91
C GLY A 232 -21.86 8.82 7.46
N ALA A 233 -21.67 8.53 8.76
CA ALA A 233 -20.35 8.53 9.37
C ALA A 233 -19.46 7.43 8.77
N ILE A 234 -18.16 7.70 8.71
CA ILE A 234 -17.13 6.71 8.34
C ILE A 234 -17.04 5.71 9.50
N ASP A 235 -17.12 4.42 9.17
CA ASP A 235 -17.07 3.28 10.07
C ASP A 235 -15.67 2.75 10.37
#